data_AF-A0AAW9BPV4-F1
#
_entry.id   AF-A0AAW9BPV4-F1
#
_cell.length_a   1.000
_cell.length_b   1.000
_cell.length_c   1.000
_cell.angle_alpha   90.00
_cell.angle_beta   90.00
_cell.angle_gamma   90.00
#
_symmetry.space_group_name_H-M   'P 1'
#
loop_
_entity.id
_entity.type
_entity.pdbx_description
1 polymer ?
#
loop_
_entity_poly.entity_id
_entity_poly.type
_entity_poly.pdbx_seq_one_letter_code
_entity_poly.pdbx_strand_id
1 'polypeptide(L)'
;RIVEVRTTQLARAREEAELANQSKSEFLAMMSHEIRTPLNSVLGMLDILRQSTLSDEQFDALNQMECSAELLLAIISDILDLSKIESGSFQLNEQWIHLNDTVTFVISQQKQVAITKNLSFNFDCQISSDKQYWIDSTRLSQILFNLIGNAIKFTDSGSVSVSVAEENDEIVVSISDTGIGISRAKQAHLFTAFHQGDRSITRRFGGTGLGLAITKHLVEMMRGEICVKSRENEGSDFTIRIPVLTRYNQSRPVKIEHNRPNKALNLLIVEDTQSNQLVIKLILNKLGHNVHIASHGAEALTFLEENDTQIDMIL
;
A
#
# COMPACT_ATOMS: atom_id res chain seq x y z
N ARG A 1 13.08 13.94 50.06
CA ARG A 1 14.54 13.82 49.83
C ARG A 1 14.97 12.63 48.96
N ILE A 2 14.93 11.35 49.40
CA ILE A 2 15.34 10.21 48.53
C ILE A 2 14.38 10.04 47.34
N VAL A 3 13.08 10.21 47.57
CA VAL A 3 12.05 10.18 46.52
C VAL A 3 12.30 11.29 45.49
N GLU A 4 12.47 12.55 45.91
CA GLU A 4 12.80 13.66 45.00
C GLU A 4 14.06 13.42 44.18
N VAL A 5 15.16 12.98 44.80
CA VAL A 5 16.42 12.69 44.08
C VAL A 5 16.21 11.57 43.06
N ARG A 6 15.48 10.50 43.40
CA ARG A 6 15.10 9.45 42.45
C ARG A 6 14.19 10.00 41.35
N THR A 7 13.26 10.89 41.66
CA THR A 7 12.32 11.48 40.69
C THR A 7 13.08 12.35 39.69
N THR A 8 14.05 13.15 40.14
CA THR A 8 14.90 13.97 39.27
C THR A 8 15.87 13.12 38.45
N GLN A 9 16.43 12.05 39.02
CA GLN A 9 17.27 11.10 38.27
C GLN A 9 16.47 10.35 37.19
N LEU A 10 15.25 9.91 37.51
CA LEU A 10 14.33 9.31 36.54
C LEU A 10 13.94 10.30 35.45
N ALA A 11 13.66 11.56 35.80
CA ALA A 11 13.33 12.60 34.82
C ALA A 11 14.50 12.87 33.85
N ARG A 12 15.73 13.00 34.37
CA ARG A 12 16.93 13.17 33.52
C ARG A 12 17.21 11.97 32.63
N ALA A 13 17.15 10.76 33.19
CA ALA A 13 17.35 9.54 32.41
C ALA A 13 16.27 9.39 31.32
N ARG A 14 15.03 9.82 31.59
CA ARG A 14 13.95 9.86 30.60
C ARG A 14 14.23 10.89 29.50
N GLU A 15 14.63 12.10 29.87
CA GLU A 15 14.95 13.19 28.93
C GLU A 15 16.12 12.80 28.01
N GLU A 16 17.19 12.21 28.56
CA GLU A 16 18.31 11.68 27.78
C GLU A 16 17.87 10.56 26.83
N ALA A 17 16.96 9.68 27.26
CA ALA A 17 16.41 8.61 26.43
C ALA A 17 15.50 9.16 25.29
N GLU A 18 14.66 10.15 25.57
CA GLU A 18 13.81 10.83 24.57
C GLU A 18 14.67 11.54 23.51
N LEU A 19 15.70 12.28 23.93
CA LEU A 19 16.65 12.94 23.02
C LEU A 19 17.42 11.93 22.15
N ALA A 20 17.87 10.82 22.73
CA ALA A 20 18.55 9.76 21.98
C ALA A 20 17.62 9.12 20.95
N ASN A 21 16.37 8.86 21.30
CA ASN A 21 15.37 8.33 20.37
C ASN A 21 15.06 9.30 19.23
N GLN A 22 14.90 10.59 19.54
CA GLN A 22 14.64 11.60 18.52
C GLN A 22 15.80 11.72 17.53
N SER A 23 17.05 11.78 18.02
CA SER A 23 18.24 11.82 17.16
C SER A 23 18.38 10.55 16.30
N LYS A 24 18.07 9.38 16.85
CA LYS A 24 18.01 8.11 16.10
C LYS A 24 16.97 8.18 14.97
N SER A 25 15.78 8.72 15.24
CA SER A 25 14.72 8.87 14.24
C SER A 25 15.08 9.84 13.13
N GLU A 26 15.66 10.99 13.46
CA GLU A 26 16.13 11.98 12.49
C GLU A 26 17.23 11.41 11.59
N PHE A 27 18.20 10.70 12.18
CA PHE A 27 19.25 10.02 11.44
C PHE A 27 18.70 8.97 10.47
N LEU A 28 17.77 8.12 10.94
CA LEU A 28 17.15 7.10 10.09
C LEU A 28 16.35 7.75 8.95
N ALA A 29 15.57 8.80 9.24
CA ALA A 29 14.80 9.56 8.24
C ALA A 29 15.69 10.11 7.12
N MET A 30 16.81 10.76 7.49
CA MET A 30 17.81 11.24 6.55
C MET A 30 18.38 10.09 5.71
N MET A 31 18.84 9.02 6.35
CA MET A 31 19.42 7.87 5.66
C MET A 31 18.44 7.21 4.69
N SER A 32 17.15 7.14 5.01
CA SER A 32 16.17 6.61 4.08
C SER A 32 16.03 7.47 2.83
N HIS A 33 16.07 8.79 2.95
CA HIS A 33 16.02 9.67 1.78
C HIS A 33 17.27 9.49 0.90
N GLU A 34 18.44 9.40 1.53
CA GLU A 34 19.72 9.16 0.88
C GLU A 34 19.84 7.76 0.25
N ILE A 35 19.13 6.76 0.76
CA ILE A 35 19.08 5.42 0.14
C ILE A 35 17.98 5.32 -0.92
N ARG A 36 16.83 5.98 -0.72
CA ARG A 36 15.71 5.96 -1.69
C ARG A 36 16.12 6.55 -3.03
N THR A 37 16.88 7.64 -3.01
CA THR A 37 17.31 8.35 -4.23
C THR A 37 18.13 7.46 -5.18
N PRO A 38 19.24 6.80 -4.77
CA PRO A 38 19.98 5.89 -5.65
C PRO A 38 19.18 4.63 -6.01
N LEU A 39 18.29 4.16 -5.13
CA LEU A 39 17.49 2.95 -5.38
C LEU A 39 16.38 3.20 -6.41
N ASN A 40 15.74 4.38 -6.39
CA ASN A 40 14.83 4.81 -7.43
C ASN A 40 15.54 4.97 -8.78
N SER A 41 16.79 5.41 -8.80
CA SER A 41 17.60 5.43 -10.03
C SER A 41 17.88 4.03 -10.57
N VAL A 42 18.13 3.05 -9.70
CA VAL A 42 18.27 1.63 -10.09
C VAL A 42 16.96 1.09 -10.67
N LEU A 43 15.82 1.35 -10.04
CA LEU A 43 14.50 0.95 -10.55
C LEU A 43 14.22 1.59 -11.92
N GLY A 44 14.49 2.89 -12.08
CA GLY A 44 14.35 3.56 -13.38
C GLY A 44 15.24 2.97 -14.47
N MET A 45 16.46 2.53 -14.13
CA MET A 45 17.34 1.82 -15.07
C MET A 45 16.79 0.44 -15.44
N LEU A 46 16.20 -0.29 -14.49
CA LEU A 46 15.55 -1.58 -14.74
C LEU A 46 14.33 -1.41 -15.65
N ASP A 47 13.51 -0.38 -15.43
CA ASP A 47 12.36 -0.03 -16.27
C ASP A 47 12.78 0.26 -17.73
N ILE A 48 13.88 0.99 -17.92
CA ILE A 48 14.44 1.26 -19.26
C ILE A 48 14.93 -0.03 -19.91
N LEU A 49 15.65 -0.88 -19.17
CA LEU A 49 16.15 -2.16 -19.68
C LEU A 49 15.00 -3.09 -20.09
N ARG A 50 13.86 -3.06 -19.37
CA ARG A 50 12.65 -3.83 -19.69
C ARG A 50 12.02 -3.46 -21.03
N GLN A 51 12.27 -2.27 -21.54
CA GLN A 51 11.78 -1.82 -22.84
C GLN A 51 12.66 -2.31 -24.01
N SER A 52 13.80 -2.96 -23.72
CA SER A 52 14.70 -3.53 -24.72
C SER A 52 14.36 -4.99 -25.06
N THR A 53 14.90 -5.50 -26.16
CA THR A 53 14.83 -6.93 -26.48
C THR A 53 15.73 -7.73 -25.55
N LEU A 54 15.11 -8.42 -24.59
CA LEU A 54 15.77 -9.29 -23.61
C LEU A 54 15.57 -10.77 -23.97
N SER A 55 16.53 -11.63 -23.62
CA SER A 55 16.29 -13.07 -23.57
C SER A 55 15.43 -13.42 -22.34
N ASP A 56 14.79 -14.60 -22.35
CA ASP A 56 13.97 -15.07 -21.22
C ASP A 56 14.78 -15.10 -19.91
N GLU A 57 16.04 -15.56 -19.95
CA GLU A 57 16.93 -15.55 -18.78
C GLU A 57 17.26 -14.13 -18.27
N GLN A 58 17.40 -13.16 -19.18
CA GLN A 58 17.65 -11.76 -18.82
C GLN A 58 16.40 -11.10 -18.24
N PHE A 59 15.22 -11.44 -18.77
CA PHE A 59 13.94 -10.97 -18.26
C PHE A 59 13.69 -11.49 -16.83
N ASP A 60 13.95 -12.78 -16.58
CA ASP A 60 13.85 -13.36 -15.25
C ASP A 60 14.84 -12.75 -14.25
N ALA A 61 16.10 -12.55 -14.67
CA ALA A 61 17.10 -11.88 -13.84
C ALA A 61 16.71 -10.43 -13.50
N LEU A 62 16.15 -9.70 -14.46
CA LEU A 62 15.72 -8.32 -14.29
C LEU A 62 14.52 -8.24 -13.35
N ASN A 63 13.52 -9.12 -13.49
CA ASN A 63 12.41 -9.23 -12.54
C ASN A 63 12.91 -9.51 -11.12
N GLN A 64 13.92 -10.37 -10.97
CA GLN A 64 14.49 -10.68 -9.67
C GLN A 64 15.26 -9.50 -9.04
N MET A 65 15.95 -8.70 -9.86
CA MET A 65 16.59 -7.46 -9.42
C MET A 65 15.58 -6.41 -8.98
N GLU A 66 14.50 -6.22 -9.75
CA GLU A 66 13.41 -5.30 -9.45
C GLU A 66 12.73 -5.67 -8.12
N CYS A 67 12.33 -6.94 -7.97
CA CYS A 67 11.77 -7.46 -6.72
C CYS A 67 12.70 -7.23 -5.52
N SER A 68 14.01 -7.37 -5.70
CA SER A 68 14.99 -7.17 -4.64
C SER A 68 15.13 -5.69 -4.24
N ALA A 69 15.07 -4.78 -5.21
CA ALA A 69 15.12 -3.34 -4.98
C ALA A 69 13.84 -2.84 -4.30
N GLU A 70 12.67 -3.29 -4.74
CA GLU A 70 11.38 -2.98 -4.11
C GLU A 70 11.31 -3.53 -2.68
N LEU A 71 11.79 -4.77 -2.47
CA LEU A 71 11.89 -5.35 -1.14
C LEU A 71 12.75 -4.44 -0.26
N LEU A 72 13.94 -4.03 -0.70
CA LEU A 72 14.83 -3.16 0.07
C LEU A 72 14.17 -1.81 0.42
N LEU A 73 13.45 -1.19 -0.52
CA LEU A 73 12.66 0.03 -0.25
C LEU A 73 11.62 -0.21 0.85
N ALA A 74 10.90 -1.32 0.77
CA ALA A 74 9.90 -1.69 1.79
C ALA A 74 10.56 -1.89 3.16
N ILE A 75 11.70 -2.58 3.24
CA ILE A 75 12.44 -2.77 4.51
C ILE A 75 12.84 -1.42 5.11
N ILE A 76 13.38 -0.52 4.30
CA ILE A 76 13.81 0.81 4.76
C ILE A 76 12.60 1.61 5.24
N SER A 77 11.49 1.57 4.50
CA SER A 77 10.24 2.23 4.89
C SER A 77 9.70 1.68 6.21
N ASP A 78 9.72 0.37 6.41
CA ASP A 78 9.29 -0.29 7.63
C ASP A 78 10.14 0.14 8.85
N ILE A 79 11.47 0.22 8.68
CA ILE A 79 12.39 0.67 9.74
C ILE A 79 12.12 2.14 10.09
N LEU A 80 11.86 2.99 9.10
CA LEU A 80 11.49 4.38 9.34
C LEU A 80 10.17 4.50 10.09
N ASP A 81 9.15 3.80 9.63
CA ASP A 81 7.82 3.85 10.23
C ASP A 81 7.93 3.41 11.69
N LEU A 82 8.64 2.30 11.97
CA LEU A 82 8.92 1.85 13.34
C LEU A 82 9.66 2.92 14.16
N SER A 83 10.66 3.59 13.59
CA SER A 83 11.40 4.62 14.32
C SER A 83 10.56 5.88 14.62
N LYS A 84 9.71 6.30 13.68
CA LYS A 84 8.77 7.42 13.90
C LYS A 84 7.72 7.08 14.96
N ILE A 85 7.29 5.82 14.96
CA ILE A 85 6.41 5.24 15.96
C ILE A 85 7.07 5.25 17.35
N GLU A 86 8.30 4.74 17.48
CA GLU A 86 9.05 4.70 18.75
C GLU A 86 9.32 6.09 19.34
N SER A 87 9.50 7.10 18.49
CA SER A 87 9.72 8.50 18.91
C SER A 87 8.41 9.26 19.17
N GLY A 88 7.24 8.67 18.90
CA GLY A 88 5.95 9.37 19.01
C GLY A 88 5.75 10.48 17.97
N SER A 89 6.62 10.58 16.97
CA SER A 89 6.57 11.59 15.91
C SER A 89 5.61 11.23 14.76
N PHE A 90 5.06 10.01 14.79
CA PHE A 90 4.13 9.54 13.77
C PHE A 90 2.76 10.22 13.90
N GLN A 91 2.22 10.74 12.81
CA GLN A 91 0.90 11.36 12.76
C GLN A 91 0.03 10.69 11.69
N LEU A 92 -1.24 10.45 12.02
CA LEU A 92 -2.24 9.99 11.06
C LEU A 92 -2.73 11.17 10.21
N ASN A 93 -2.86 10.94 8.91
CA ASN A 93 -3.45 11.89 7.97
C ASN A 93 -4.90 11.49 7.67
N GLU A 94 -5.76 11.66 8.67
CA GLU A 94 -7.17 11.30 8.56
C GLU A 94 -7.92 12.29 7.66
N GLN A 95 -8.77 11.73 6.78
CA GLN A 95 -9.60 12.50 5.89
C GLN A 95 -10.91 11.75 5.59
N TRP A 96 -11.91 12.46 5.07
CA TRP A 96 -13.16 11.82 4.64
C TRP A 96 -12.95 11.10 3.33
N ILE A 97 -13.05 9.76 3.35
CA ILE A 97 -12.85 8.91 2.16
C ILE A 97 -14.04 8.02 1.86
N HIS A 98 -14.10 7.55 0.61
CA HIS A 98 -14.90 6.38 0.27
C HIS A 98 -14.09 5.11 0.56
N LEU A 99 -14.46 4.42 1.63
CA LEU A 99 -13.75 3.23 2.10
C LEU A 99 -13.72 2.11 1.05
N ASN A 100 -14.79 1.98 0.26
CA ASN A 100 -14.89 1.02 -0.83
C ASN A 100 -13.75 1.15 -1.85
N ASP A 101 -13.31 2.37 -2.18
CA ASP A 101 -12.24 2.58 -3.17
C ASP A 101 -10.90 2.04 -2.65
N THR A 102 -10.62 2.32 -1.37
CA THR A 102 -9.40 1.88 -0.68
C THR A 102 -9.36 0.35 -0.58
N VAL A 103 -10.46 -0.27 -0.12
CA VAL A 103 -10.56 -1.73 0.00
C VAL A 103 -10.48 -2.39 -1.38
N THR A 104 -11.23 -1.90 -2.36
CA THR A 104 -11.25 -2.46 -3.73
C THR A 104 -9.86 -2.40 -4.36
N PHE A 105 -9.13 -1.30 -4.17
CA PHE A 105 -7.75 -1.17 -4.63
C PHE A 105 -6.86 -2.30 -4.08
N VAL A 106 -6.81 -2.48 -2.75
CA VAL A 106 -5.98 -3.51 -2.12
C VAL A 106 -6.39 -4.92 -2.55
N ILE A 107 -7.70 -5.19 -2.55
CA ILE A 107 -8.26 -6.49 -2.93
C ILE A 107 -7.92 -6.84 -4.38
N SER A 108 -8.00 -5.87 -5.31
CA SER A 108 -7.68 -6.12 -6.72
C SER A 108 -6.24 -6.57 -6.93
N GLN A 109 -5.29 -5.94 -6.22
CA GLN A 109 -3.87 -6.27 -6.29
C GLN A 109 -3.60 -7.66 -5.69
N GLN A 110 -4.11 -7.91 -4.48
CA GLN A 110 -3.86 -9.18 -3.79
C GLN A 110 -4.56 -10.37 -4.44
N LYS A 111 -5.73 -10.15 -5.06
CA LYS A 111 -6.40 -11.17 -5.86
C LYS A 111 -5.54 -11.64 -7.02
N GLN A 112 -4.83 -10.73 -7.70
CA GLN A 112 -3.91 -11.10 -8.79
C GLN A 112 -2.77 -11.99 -8.28
N VAL A 113 -2.18 -11.65 -7.12
CA VAL A 113 -1.12 -12.46 -6.49
C VAL A 113 -1.65 -13.85 -6.10
N ALA A 114 -2.84 -13.92 -5.51
CA ALA A 114 -3.48 -15.18 -5.13
C ALA A 114 -3.76 -16.09 -6.35
N ILE A 115 -4.23 -15.51 -7.47
CA ILE A 115 -4.46 -16.23 -8.73
C ILE A 115 -3.14 -16.80 -9.26
N THR A 116 -2.06 -16.02 -9.28
CA THR A 116 -0.74 -16.51 -9.70
C THR A 116 -0.24 -17.66 -8.82
N LYS A 117 -0.62 -17.68 -7.53
CA LYS A 117 -0.33 -18.79 -6.60
C LYS A 117 -1.35 -19.94 -6.64
N ASN A 118 -2.34 -19.89 -7.55
CA ASN A 118 -3.44 -20.86 -7.67
C ASN A 118 -4.27 -21.03 -6.37
N LEU A 119 -4.46 -19.95 -5.62
CA LEU A 119 -5.32 -19.93 -4.42
C LEU A 119 -6.73 -19.44 -4.75
N SER A 120 -7.73 -19.99 -4.06
CA SER A 120 -9.08 -19.42 -4.08
C SER A 120 -9.10 -18.14 -3.26
N PHE A 121 -9.60 -17.04 -3.83
CA PHE A 121 -9.67 -15.74 -3.16
C PHE A 121 -11.11 -15.25 -3.08
N ASN A 122 -11.66 -15.18 -1.86
CA ASN A 122 -13.03 -14.74 -1.60
C ASN A 122 -13.01 -13.35 -0.95
N PHE A 123 -13.94 -12.49 -1.36
CA PHE A 123 -14.09 -11.15 -0.79
C PHE A 123 -15.57 -10.83 -0.57
N ASP A 124 -15.90 -10.41 0.64
CA ASP A 124 -17.22 -9.91 1.02
C ASP A 124 -17.11 -8.50 1.61
N CYS A 125 -17.99 -7.60 1.18
CA CYS A 125 -17.93 -6.18 1.53
C CYS A 125 -19.32 -5.70 1.94
N GLN A 126 -19.48 -5.41 3.22
CA GLN A 126 -20.72 -4.99 3.87
C GLN A 126 -20.63 -3.55 4.38
N ILE A 127 -19.96 -2.67 3.63
CA ILE A 127 -19.87 -1.24 3.90
C ILE A 127 -20.73 -0.46 2.89
N SER A 128 -21.36 0.61 3.36
CA SER A 128 -22.25 1.41 2.51
C SER A 128 -21.45 2.24 1.49
N SER A 129 -21.83 2.18 0.22
CA SER A 129 -21.27 3.03 -0.84
C SER A 129 -21.56 4.52 -0.64
N ASP A 130 -22.63 4.83 0.10
CA ASP A 130 -23.14 6.20 0.26
C ASP A 130 -22.57 6.89 1.51
N LYS A 131 -21.71 6.20 2.25
CA LYS A 131 -21.00 6.74 3.41
C LYS A 131 -19.58 7.12 3.07
N GLN A 132 -19.10 8.16 3.75
CA GLN A 132 -17.69 8.49 3.86
C GLN A 132 -17.22 8.23 5.29
N TYR A 133 -15.96 7.84 5.42
CA TYR A 133 -15.32 7.45 6.67
C TYR A 133 -14.16 8.39 6.94
N TRP A 134 -14.04 8.89 8.18
CA TRP A 134 -12.90 9.71 8.61
C TRP A 134 -11.77 8.79 9.04
N ILE A 135 -10.82 8.55 8.14
CA ILE A 135 -9.75 7.57 8.35
C ILE A 135 -8.56 7.87 7.42
N ASP A 136 -7.36 7.45 7.80
CA ASP A 136 -6.17 7.50 6.94
C ASP A 136 -6.16 6.31 5.97
N SER A 137 -6.48 6.56 4.69
CA SER A 137 -6.57 5.53 3.65
C SER A 137 -5.23 4.85 3.36
N THR A 138 -4.11 5.59 3.47
CA THR A 138 -2.77 5.06 3.20
C THR A 138 -2.39 4.04 4.27
N ARG A 139 -2.62 4.37 5.55
CA ARG A 139 -2.31 3.47 6.67
C ARG A 139 -3.25 2.27 6.73
N LEU A 140 -4.53 2.47 6.43
CA LEU A 140 -5.45 1.34 6.25
C LEU A 140 -4.99 0.41 5.12
N SER A 141 -4.61 0.96 3.97
CA SER A 141 -4.08 0.16 2.85
C SER A 141 -2.84 -0.64 3.27
N GLN A 142 -1.91 -0.01 3.98
CA GLN A 142 -0.70 -0.66 4.49
C GLN A 142 -1.03 -1.84 5.42
N ILE A 143 -1.99 -1.67 6.34
CA ILE A 143 -2.47 -2.75 7.20
C ILE A 143 -3.03 -3.91 6.35
N LEU A 144 -3.92 -3.61 5.39
CA LEU A 144 -4.55 -4.62 4.55
C LEU A 144 -3.56 -5.35 3.65
N PHE A 145 -2.61 -4.63 3.01
CA PHE A 145 -1.56 -5.24 2.21
C PHE A 145 -0.71 -6.22 3.03
N ASN A 146 -0.35 -5.86 4.26
CA ASN A 146 0.43 -6.74 5.11
C ASN A 146 -0.36 -7.98 5.56
N LEU A 147 -1.60 -7.81 6.04
CA LEU A 147 -2.40 -8.94 6.53
C LEU A 147 -2.79 -9.91 5.42
N ILE A 148 -3.32 -9.40 4.31
CA ILE A 148 -3.73 -10.22 3.15
C ILE A 148 -2.49 -10.82 2.48
N GLY A 149 -1.40 -10.05 2.36
CA GLY A 149 -0.13 -10.55 1.82
C GLY A 149 0.42 -11.71 2.65
N ASN A 150 0.35 -11.63 3.98
CA ASN A 150 0.75 -12.74 4.85
C ASN A 150 -0.15 -13.96 4.67
N ALA A 151 -1.47 -13.79 4.59
CA ALA A 151 -2.41 -14.88 4.34
C ALA A 151 -2.09 -15.64 3.02
N ILE A 152 -1.86 -14.91 1.92
CA ILE A 152 -1.49 -15.51 0.62
C ILE A 152 -0.12 -16.18 0.69
N LYS A 153 0.85 -15.51 1.32
CA LYS A 153 2.22 -16.00 1.44
C LYS A 153 2.30 -17.32 2.19
N PHE A 154 1.58 -17.48 3.30
CA PHE A 154 1.62 -18.66 4.16
C PHE A 154 0.58 -19.74 3.82
N THR A 155 -0.20 -19.53 2.76
CA THR A 155 -1.12 -20.53 2.20
C THR A 155 -0.54 -21.08 0.91
N ASP A 156 -0.11 -22.34 0.91
CA ASP A 156 0.44 -22.98 -0.31
C ASP A 156 -0.65 -23.59 -1.19
N SER A 157 -1.76 -24.03 -0.59
CA SER A 157 -2.96 -24.49 -1.29
C SER A 157 -4.21 -24.20 -0.45
N GLY A 158 -5.36 -24.04 -1.10
CA GLY A 158 -6.63 -23.75 -0.44
C GLY A 158 -7.14 -22.35 -0.73
N SER A 159 -7.56 -21.62 0.31
CA SER A 159 -8.26 -20.35 0.15
C SER A 159 -7.85 -19.26 1.12
N VAL A 160 -7.95 -18.01 0.67
CA VAL A 160 -7.91 -16.80 1.48
C VAL A 160 -9.27 -16.09 1.33
N SER A 161 -9.87 -15.72 2.45
CA SER A 161 -11.14 -15.01 2.51
C SER A 161 -10.98 -13.70 3.26
N VAL A 162 -11.47 -12.61 2.68
CA VAL A 162 -11.46 -11.28 3.30
C VAL A 162 -12.89 -10.79 3.44
N SER A 163 -13.29 -10.38 4.64
CA SER A 163 -14.56 -9.70 4.88
C SER A 163 -14.31 -8.31 5.47
N VAL A 164 -15.08 -7.33 5.01
CA VAL A 164 -15.07 -5.97 5.52
C VAL A 164 -16.50 -5.58 5.85
N ALA A 165 -16.77 -5.19 7.08
CA ALA A 165 -18.10 -4.78 7.54
C ALA A 165 -18.01 -3.51 8.41
N GLU A 166 -19.11 -2.76 8.46
CA GLU A 166 -19.32 -1.71 9.45
C GLU A 166 -20.24 -2.24 10.56
N GLU A 167 -19.74 -2.32 11.79
CA GLU A 167 -20.49 -2.79 12.97
C GLU A 167 -20.33 -1.77 14.11
N ASN A 168 -21.44 -1.22 14.61
CA ASN A 168 -21.44 -0.30 15.77
C ASN A 168 -20.42 0.85 15.69
N ASP A 169 -20.36 1.55 14.55
CA ASP A 169 -19.40 2.63 14.27
C ASP A 169 -17.92 2.17 14.23
N GLU A 170 -17.68 0.87 14.05
CA GLU A 170 -16.35 0.30 13.83
C GLU A 170 -16.28 -0.33 12.43
N ILE A 171 -15.12 -0.21 11.78
CA ILE A 171 -14.77 -1.04 10.63
C ILE A 171 -14.20 -2.34 11.18
N VAL A 172 -14.84 -3.45 10.86
CA VAL A 172 -14.37 -4.80 11.18
C VAL A 172 -13.83 -5.43 9.89
N VAL A 173 -12.55 -5.78 9.89
CA VAL A 173 -11.94 -6.54 8.78
C VAL A 173 -11.47 -7.88 9.32
N SER A 174 -11.94 -8.98 8.72
CA SER A 174 -11.43 -10.32 8.97
C SER A 174 -10.72 -10.85 7.73
N ILE A 175 -9.54 -11.43 7.94
CA ILE A 175 -8.72 -12.09 6.93
C ILE A 175 -8.50 -13.52 7.43
N SER A 176 -9.12 -14.48 6.76
CA SER A 176 -9.00 -15.90 7.08
C SER A 176 -8.25 -16.63 5.97
N ASP A 177 -7.31 -17.50 6.36
CA ASP A 177 -6.52 -18.34 5.47
C ASP A 177 -6.59 -19.81 5.91
N THR A 178 -6.38 -20.73 4.96
CA THR A 178 -6.28 -22.18 5.22
C THR A 178 -4.84 -22.67 5.22
N GLY A 179 -3.89 -21.78 5.53
CA GLY A 179 -2.45 -22.04 5.43
C GLY A 179 -1.90 -22.86 6.59
N ILE A 180 -0.58 -22.73 6.79
CA ILE A 180 0.16 -23.51 7.80
C ILE A 180 -0.26 -23.23 9.26
N GLY A 181 -1.02 -22.16 9.49
CA GLY A 181 -1.39 -21.71 10.83
C GLY A 181 -0.19 -21.36 11.71
N ILE A 182 -0.47 -21.07 12.98
CA ILE A 182 0.50 -20.47 13.90
C ILE A 182 0.40 -21.18 15.25
N SER A 183 1.55 -21.67 15.74
CA SER A 183 1.65 -22.28 17.06
C SER A 183 1.28 -21.31 18.18
N ARG A 184 0.71 -21.83 19.27
CA ARG A 184 0.35 -21.02 20.44
C ARG A 184 1.55 -20.26 21.03
N ALA A 185 2.74 -20.86 21.00
CA ALA A 185 3.98 -20.21 21.43
C ALA A 185 4.36 -19.04 20.51
N LYS A 186 4.19 -19.19 19.19
CA LYS A 186 4.48 -18.14 18.20
C LYS A 186 3.45 -17.00 18.25
N GLN A 187 2.18 -17.30 18.53
CA GLN A 187 1.11 -16.29 18.65
C GLN A 187 1.41 -15.23 19.72
N ALA A 188 2.01 -15.62 20.85
CA ALA A 188 2.34 -14.70 21.95
C ALA A 188 3.34 -13.60 21.55
N HIS A 189 4.17 -13.86 20.54
CA HIS A 189 5.23 -12.97 20.10
C HIS A 189 4.99 -12.42 18.67
N LEU A 190 3.82 -12.68 18.10
CA LEU A 190 3.53 -12.42 16.69
C LEU A 190 3.60 -10.94 16.30
N PHE A 191 3.28 -10.06 17.25
CA PHE A 191 3.33 -8.61 17.06
C PHE A 191 4.59 -7.96 17.66
N THR A 192 5.58 -8.75 18.04
CA THR A 192 6.87 -8.22 18.52
C THR A 192 7.83 -8.01 17.35
N ALA A 193 8.45 -6.82 17.29
CA ALA A 193 9.36 -6.47 16.20
C ALA A 193 10.54 -7.46 16.14
N PHE A 194 10.97 -7.79 14.92
CA PHE A 194 12.09 -8.70 14.62
C PHE A 194 11.88 -10.16 15.06
N HIS A 195 10.70 -10.53 15.57
CA HIS A 195 10.44 -11.89 16.02
C HIS A 195 10.00 -12.76 14.83
N GLN A 196 10.90 -13.62 14.36
CA GLN A 196 10.66 -14.53 13.24
C GLN A 196 10.66 -15.97 13.72
N GLY A 197 9.52 -16.66 13.58
CA GLY A 197 9.24 -17.93 14.25
C GLY A 197 10.06 -19.14 13.80
N ASP A 198 10.83 -19.11 12.71
CA ASP A 198 11.77 -20.20 12.34
C ASP A 198 12.74 -19.81 11.21
N ARG A 199 14.03 -20.19 11.36
CA ARG A 199 15.10 -19.95 10.37
C ARG A 199 14.92 -20.71 9.03
N SER A 200 14.12 -21.78 9.01
CA SER A 200 13.84 -22.58 7.81
C SER A 200 12.79 -21.94 6.90
N ILE A 201 11.79 -21.27 7.47
CA ILE A 201 10.71 -20.57 6.75
C ILE A 201 11.22 -19.27 6.13
N THR A 202 12.14 -18.57 6.81
CA THR A 202 12.79 -17.35 6.29
C THR A 202 13.58 -17.56 5.00
N ARG A 203 14.16 -18.74 4.80
CA ARG A 203 14.88 -19.07 3.56
C ARG A 203 13.96 -19.27 2.35
N ARG A 204 12.71 -19.63 2.61
CA ARG A 204 11.73 -19.99 1.57
C ARG A 204 10.77 -18.83 1.25
N PHE A 205 10.52 -17.93 2.20
CA PHE A 205 9.46 -16.92 2.06
C PHE A 205 9.86 -15.47 2.35
N GLY A 206 11.05 -15.20 2.90
CA GLY A 206 11.60 -13.84 3.11
C GLY A 206 10.76 -12.91 4.01
N GLY A 207 11.35 -12.19 4.96
CA GLY A 207 10.56 -11.22 5.72
C GLY A 207 11.38 -10.48 6.76
N THR A 208 11.04 -9.23 7.01
CA THR A 208 11.68 -8.39 8.05
C THR A 208 11.22 -8.75 9.45
N GLY A 209 10.06 -9.39 9.59
CA GLY A 209 9.40 -9.58 10.89
C GLY A 209 8.91 -8.27 11.49
N LEU A 210 8.83 -7.20 10.69
CA LEU A 210 8.37 -5.88 11.11
C LEU A 210 6.91 -5.63 10.77
N GLY A 211 6.42 -6.19 9.64
CA GLY A 211 5.09 -5.89 9.12
C GLY A 211 3.97 -6.05 10.15
N LEU A 212 3.91 -7.17 10.89
CA LEU A 212 2.88 -7.39 11.90
C LEU A 212 3.01 -6.45 13.11
N ALA A 213 4.23 -6.12 13.54
CA ALA A 213 4.47 -5.15 14.61
C ALA A 213 4.01 -3.75 14.19
N ILE A 214 4.33 -3.32 12.97
CA ILE A 214 3.87 -2.06 12.38
C ILE A 214 2.34 -2.06 12.26
N THR A 215 1.74 -3.14 11.74
CA THR A 215 0.28 -3.28 11.64
C THR A 215 -0.39 -3.12 12.98
N LYS A 216 0.10 -3.79 14.04
CA LYS A 216 -0.45 -3.63 15.38
C LYS A 216 -0.38 -2.19 15.84
N HIS A 217 0.77 -1.54 15.68
CA HIS A 217 0.92 -0.16 16.11
C HIS A 217 0.02 0.81 15.32
N LEU A 218 -0.09 0.66 14.00
CA LEU A 218 -0.99 1.47 13.19
C LEU A 218 -2.45 1.30 13.63
N VAL A 219 -2.89 0.06 13.89
CA VAL A 219 -4.23 -0.22 14.41
C VAL A 219 -4.43 0.47 15.77
N GLU A 220 -3.47 0.37 16.69
CA GLU A 220 -3.53 1.04 18.00
C GLU A 220 -3.56 2.58 17.87
N MET A 221 -2.79 3.16 16.95
CA MET A 221 -2.82 4.60 16.67
C MET A 221 -4.17 5.05 16.12
N MET A 222 -4.81 4.21 15.30
CA MET A 222 -6.17 4.38 14.81
C MET A 222 -7.23 4.02 15.87
N ARG A 223 -6.81 3.85 17.14
CA ARG A 223 -7.64 3.54 18.31
C ARG A 223 -8.39 2.21 18.21
N GLY A 224 -7.88 1.32 17.36
CA GLY A 224 -8.45 0.01 17.10
C GLY A 224 -7.80 -1.13 17.90
N GLU A 225 -8.27 -2.33 17.60
CA GLU A 225 -7.79 -3.60 18.13
C GLU A 225 -7.42 -4.54 16.98
N ILE A 226 -6.35 -5.32 17.15
CA ILE A 226 -6.04 -6.46 16.30
C ILE A 226 -6.02 -7.76 17.13
N CYS A 227 -6.72 -8.77 16.62
CA CYS A 227 -6.79 -10.10 17.20
C CYS A 227 -6.39 -11.17 16.17
N VAL A 228 -5.86 -12.29 16.67
CA VAL A 228 -5.55 -13.46 15.84
C VAL A 228 -6.10 -14.72 16.50
N LYS A 229 -6.74 -15.58 15.71
CA LYS A 229 -7.11 -16.95 16.07
C LYS A 229 -6.46 -17.87 15.06
N SER A 230 -5.60 -18.78 15.50
CA SER A 230 -4.91 -19.68 14.59
C SER A 230 -4.60 -21.02 15.25
N ARG A 231 -4.51 -22.06 14.43
CA ARG A 231 -4.09 -23.39 14.84
C ARG A 231 -3.20 -23.99 13.76
N GLU A 232 -2.10 -24.63 14.17
CA GLU A 232 -1.16 -25.23 13.23
C GLU A 232 -1.86 -26.19 12.27
N ASN A 233 -1.57 -26.03 10.98
CA ASN A 233 -2.11 -26.76 9.84
C ASN A 233 -3.62 -26.61 9.61
N GLU A 234 -4.29 -25.68 10.31
CA GLU A 234 -5.72 -25.37 10.12
C GLU A 234 -5.94 -23.95 9.61
N GLY A 235 -4.86 -23.15 9.48
CA GLY A 235 -4.92 -21.77 9.02
C GLY A 235 -4.99 -20.72 10.14
N SER A 236 -5.28 -19.49 9.75
CA SER A 236 -5.36 -18.34 10.66
C SER A 236 -6.52 -17.42 10.31
N ASP A 237 -7.03 -16.73 11.32
CA ASP A 237 -7.99 -15.64 11.20
C ASP A 237 -7.43 -14.42 11.92
N PHE A 238 -7.15 -13.37 11.16
CA PHE A 238 -6.78 -12.06 11.67
C PHE A 238 -7.99 -11.15 11.60
N THR A 239 -8.38 -10.57 12.74
CA THR A 239 -9.46 -9.59 12.83
C THR A 239 -8.91 -8.26 13.30
N ILE A 240 -9.19 -7.18 12.58
CA ILE A 240 -8.99 -5.81 13.05
C ILE A 240 -10.34 -5.11 13.26
N ARG A 241 -10.42 -4.30 14.31
CA ARG A 241 -11.55 -3.41 14.59
C ARG A 241 -11.03 -1.99 14.71
N ILE A 242 -11.54 -1.06 13.91
CA ILE A 242 -11.10 0.33 13.91
C ILE A 242 -12.33 1.22 14.12
N PRO A 243 -12.41 1.98 15.22
CA PRO A 243 -13.50 2.93 15.42
C PRO A 243 -13.42 4.04 14.39
N VAL A 244 -14.55 4.44 13.82
CA VAL A 244 -14.61 5.41 12.74
C VAL A 244 -15.73 6.41 12.91
N LEU A 245 -15.49 7.64 12.46
CA LEU A 245 -16.57 8.59 12.24
C LEU A 245 -17.10 8.38 10.83
N THR A 246 -18.42 8.28 10.71
CA THR A 246 -19.10 8.15 9.42
C THR A 246 -19.94 9.39 9.13
N ARG A 247 -20.06 9.73 7.86
CA ARG A 247 -21.03 10.70 7.37
C ARG A 247 -21.67 10.20 6.10
N TYR A 248 -22.96 10.47 5.93
CA TYR A 248 -23.60 10.25 4.64
C TYR A 248 -23.09 11.28 3.64
N ASN A 249 -22.84 10.80 2.43
CA ASN A 249 -22.52 11.67 1.32
C ASN A 249 -23.74 12.56 1.03
N GLN A 250 -23.66 13.85 1.40
CA GLN A 250 -24.72 14.82 1.09
C GLN A 250 -24.74 15.20 -0.39
N SER A 251 -23.68 14.87 -1.12
CA SER A 251 -23.72 14.88 -2.58
C SER A 251 -24.55 13.69 -3.00
N ARG A 252 -25.78 13.94 -3.48
CA ARG A 252 -26.46 13.02 -4.39
C ARG A 252 -25.39 12.51 -5.36
N PRO A 253 -25.36 11.21 -5.70
CA PRO A 253 -24.55 10.80 -6.82
C PRO A 253 -25.06 11.65 -7.97
N VAL A 254 -24.26 12.63 -8.38
CA VAL A 254 -24.24 12.99 -9.77
C VAL A 254 -23.88 11.64 -10.35
N LYS A 255 -24.88 10.93 -10.88
CA LYS A 255 -24.61 9.99 -11.93
C LYS A 255 -23.76 10.83 -12.85
N ILE A 256 -22.46 10.63 -12.82
CA ILE A 256 -21.66 10.80 -13.99
C ILE A 256 -22.31 9.76 -14.88
N GLU A 257 -23.39 10.17 -15.55
CA GLU A 257 -23.74 9.60 -16.81
C GLU A 257 -22.39 9.49 -17.46
N HIS A 258 -21.94 8.26 -17.64
CA HIS A 258 -20.98 8.02 -18.68
C HIS A 258 -21.76 8.37 -19.94
N ASN A 259 -21.96 9.67 -20.18
CA ASN A 259 -22.02 10.25 -21.48
C ASN A 259 -20.66 9.88 -22.02
N ARG A 260 -20.56 8.63 -22.49
CA ARG A 260 -19.80 8.35 -23.68
C ARG A 260 -20.18 9.52 -24.57
N PRO A 261 -19.24 10.43 -24.87
CA PRO A 261 -19.56 11.51 -25.76
C PRO A 261 -20.17 10.84 -26.98
N ASN A 262 -21.34 11.31 -27.41
CA ASN A 262 -22.12 10.68 -28.49
C ASN A 262 -21.35 10.68 -29.83
N LYS A 263 -20.11 11.17 -29.82
CA LYS A 263 -19.16 11.31 -30.91
C LYS A 263 -17.73 11.18 -30.36
N ALA A 264 -16.88 10.41 -31.05
CA ALA A 264 -15.44 10.44 -30.83
C ALA A 264 -14.91 11.86 -31.11
N LEU A 265 -14.12 12.41 -30.18
CA LEU A 265 -13.40 13.67 -30.41
C LEU A 265 -11.98 13.37 -30.86
N ASN A 266 -11.42 14.25 -31.68
CA ASN A 266 -10.01 14.25 -32.06
C ASN A 266 -9.26 15.23 -31.16
N LEU A 267 -8.38 14.69 -30.31
CA LEU A 267 -7.66 15.43 -29.27
C LEU A 267 -6.18 15.51 -29.63
N LEU A 268 -5.58 16.69 -29.48
CA LEU A 268 -4.13 16.88 -29.54
C LEU A 268 -3.60 17.07 -28.12
N ILE A 269 -2.73 16.16 -27.66
CA ILE A 269 -2.11 16.22 -26.34
C ILE A 269 -0.68 16.73 -26.49
N VAL A 270 -0.32 17.77 -25.77
CA VAL A 270 1.06 18.28 -25.72
C VAL A 270 1.68 17.88 -24.40
N GLU A 271 2.52 16.84 -24.43
CA GLU A 271 3.14 16.32 -23.21
C GLU A 271 4.57 15.89 -23.46
N ASP A 272 5.49 16.30 -22.59
CA ASP A 272 6.94 16.11 -22.77
C ASP A 272 7.45 14.74 -22.32
N THR A 273 6.67 14.06 -21.49
CA THR A 273 7.07 12.81 -20.84
C THR A 273 6.43 11.60 -21.51
N GLN A 274 7.23 10.72 -22.10
CA GLN A 274 6.75 9.59 -22.90
C GLN A 274 5.87 8.58 -22.12
N SER A 275 6.10 8.41 -20.82
CA SER A 275 5.24 7.58 -19.96
C SER A 275 3.85 8.21 -19.76
N ASN A 276 3.77 9.53 -19.54
CA ASN A 276 2.51 10.27 -19.42
C ASN A 276 1.74 10.25 -20.74
N GLN A 277 2.43 10.47 -21.86
CA GLN A 277 1.87 10.34 -23.21
C GLN A 277 1.15 8.99 -23.40
N LEU A 278 1.79 7.89 -23.02
CA LEU A 278 1.23 6.54 -23.15
C LEU A 278 -0.04 6.36 -22.29
N VAL A 279 0.00 6.81 -21.03
CA VAL A 279 -1.11 6.69 -20.08
C VAL A 279 -2.31 7.52 -20.54
N ILE A 280 -2.09 8.78 -20.93
CA ILE A 280 -3.14 9.70 -21.40
C ILE A 280 -3.80 9.12 -22.66
N LYS A 281 -3.00 8.62 -23.60
CA LYS A 281 -3.50 7.97 -24.83
C LYS A 281 -4.39 6.78 -24.54
N LEU A 282 -3.97 5.89 -23.64
CA LEU A 282 -4.73 4.71 -23.25
C LEU A 282 -6.07 5.07 -22.61
N ILE A 283 -6.08 6.06 -21.72
CA ILE A 283 -7.30 6.52 -21.03
C ILE A 283 -8.29 7.12 -22.03
N LEU A 284 -7.85 8.07 -22.86
CA LEU A 284 -8.72 8.79 -23.79
C LEU A 284 -9.21 7.89 -24.94
N ASN A 285 -8.37 6.99 -25.45
CA ASN A 285 -8.82 5.98 -26.42
C ASN A 285 -9.86 5.02 -25.81
N LYS A 286 -9.69 4.62 -24.55
CA LYS A 286 -10.68 3.77 -23.83
C LYS A 286 -12.02 4.48 -23.62
N LEU A 287 -11.99 5.81 -23.53
CA LEU A 287 -13.19 6.66 -23.49
C LEU A 287 -13.82 6.90 -24.88
N GLY A 288 -13.19 6.40 -25.95
CA GLY A 288 -13.71 6.45 -27.33
C GLY A 288 -13.26 7.67 -28.13
N HIS A 289 -12.21 8.38 -27.70
CA HIS A 289 -11.62 9.50 -28.42
C HIS A 289 -10.45 9.07 -29.30
N ASN A 290 -10.13 9.87 -30.32
CA ASN A 290 -8.91 9.76 -31.10
C ASN A 290 -7.88 10.73 -30.54
N VAL A 291 -6.67 10.24 -30.28
CA VAL A 291 -5.63 11.03 -29.60
C VAL A 291 -4.37 11.11 -30.47
N HIS A 292 -3.98 12.33 -30.80
CA HIS A 292 -2.67 12.67 -31.34
C HIS A 292 -1.77 13.23 -30.23
N ILE A 293 -0.48 12.94 -30.29
CA ILE A 293 0.48 13.37 -29.27
C ILE A 293 1.55 14.21 -29.93
N ALA A 294 1.83 15.36 -29.34
CA ALA A 294 2.99 16.16 -29.60
C ALA A 294 3.88 16.13 -28.35
N SER A 295 5.18 15.91 -28.54
CA SER A 295 6.17 15.85 -27.47
C SER A 295 6.58 17.24 -26.96
N HIS A 296 6.20 18.29 -27.67
CA HIS A 296 6.46 19.68 -27.30
C HIS A 296 5.61 20.64 -28.15
N GLY A 297 5.51 21.90 -27.70
CA GLY A 297 4.67 22.92 -28.35
C GLY A 297 4.97 23.15 -29.83
N ALA A 298 6.23 23.06 -30.27
CA ALA A 298 6.56 23.23 -31.69
C ALA A 298 5.99 22.09 -32.57
N GLU A 299 5.97 20.85 -32.09
CA GLU A 299 5.38 19.71 -32.82
C GLU A 299 3.86 19.83 -32.85
N ALA A 300 3.27 20.32 -31.76
CA ALA A 300 1.84 20.60 -31.69
C ALA A 300 1.41 21.67 -32.71
N LEU A 301 2.18 22.75 -32.84
CA LEU A 301 1.92 23.82 -33.81
C LEU A 301 2.05 23.32 -35.25
N THR A 302 3.10 22.57 -35.58
CA THR A 302 3.25 21.96 -36.92
C THR A 302 2.06 21.05 -37.26
N PHE A 303 1.63 20.24 -36.29
CA PHE A 303 0.48 19.35 -36.49
C PHE A 303 -0.83 20.13 -36.72
N LEU A 304 -1.03 21.24 -36.00
CA LEU A 304 -2.19 22.12 -36.18
C LEU A 304 -2.18 22.81 -37.54
N GLU A 305 -1.03 23.30 -38.01
CA GLU A 305 -0.90 23.92 -39.33
C GLU A 305 -1.32 22.97 -40.47
N GLU A 306 -1.10 21.66 -40.29
CA GLU A 306 -1.46 20.63 -41.26
C GLU A 306 -2.90 20.10 -41.08
N ASN A 307 -3.50 20.19 -39.89
CA ASN A 307 -4.74 19.48 -39.53
C ASN A 307 -5.77 20.31 -38.72
N ASP A 308 -5.70 21.64 -38.74
CA ASP A 308 -6.47 22.55 -37.86
C ASP A 308 -7.98 22.25 -37.82
N THR A 309 -8.58 21.87 -38.96
CA THR A 309 -10.04 21.58 -39.04
C THR A 309 -10.45 20.21 -38.47
N GLN A 310 -9.50 19.39 -38.03
CA GLN A 310 -9.75 18.04 -37.55
C GLN A 310 -9.60 17.89 -36.04
N ILE A 311 -9.12 18.89 -35.31
CA ILE A 311 -8.94 18.82 -33.84
C ILE A 311 -10.08 19.52 -33.12
N ASP A 312 -10.72 18.79 -32.20
CA ASP A 312 -11.83 19.31 -31.38
C ASP A 312 -11.31 20.02 -30.12
N MET A 313 -10.15 19.62 -29.59
CA MET A 313 -9.57 20.18 -28.37
C MET A 313 -8.06 19.90 -28.26
N ILE A 314 -7.31 20.84 -27.68
CA ILE A 314 -5.89 20.73 -27.35
C ILE A 314 -5.77 20.68 -25.82
N LEU A 315 -5.02 19.71 -25.30
CA LEU A 315 -4.77 19.52 -23.87
C LEU A 315 -3.27 19.52 -23.57
#